data_AF-A0A954XUA2-F1
#
_entry.id   AF-A0A954XUA2-F1
#
_cell.length_a   1.000
_cell.length_b   1.000
_cell.length_c   1.000
_cell.angle_alpha   90.00
_cell.angle_beta   90.00
_cell.angle_gamma   90.00
#
_symmetry.space_group_name_H-M   'P 1'
#
loop_
_entity.id
_entity.type
_entity.pdbx_description
1 polymer ?
#
loop_
_entity_poly.entity_id
_entity_poly.type
_entity_poly.pdbx_seq_one_letter_code
_entity_poly.pdbx_strand_id
1 'polypeptide(L)'
;IVDVLDAAGASFVSVTQQFNTTTSMGRLTLNMLLSFAQFEREIAGERIRDKVAASKAKGMWMGGNVPLGYVAVDKKLIVNESEANDVRMIFRTYLEVRSVRQLRVMLDRHGIVSKRREGAGGTLAGGKRFSRGALYTLLQNPIYAGDIAHQGKVYPGQHERIVDDDLWRAVQDLLAHNRNERSLGVTAKAPSLLAGLVVDSDGQSMTATHANKRGKRYRYYVSKSLITKDEQAGPNAIRVPAGDLEMLVADQLHKFCSSRGMLAEVFDRLDLDARQIEYALSQVNANSFSLARWDRERISMVVKRVSVTQNGVTIDLDPAGLTSVLIDELIQVDRELQPISIAVDAQLGRAGKGKRIVVEKEGAGVDPALVQLLKDAWAMRLAVIALDANPDDGTAWTATYPARRIALIRLSYLAPKVVKIILAGQQPPNLSAKRLMALSKDLPYEWAEQSGYLGIQAV
;
A
#
# COMPACT_ATOMS: atom_id res chain seq x y z
N ILE A 1 -38.07 -24.37 -19.39
CA ILE A 1 -38.61 -25.58 -20.07
C ILE A 1 -39.66 -25.20 -21.10
N VAL A 2 -40.62 -24.34 -20.78
CA VAL A 2 -41.62 -23.81 -21.73
C VAL A 2 -40.93 -23.09 -22.90
N ASP A 3 -40.00 -22.18 -22.63
CA ASP A 3 -39.23 -21.47 -23.69
C ASP A 3 -38.43 -22.42 -24.59
N VAL A 4 -37.96 -23.55 -24.03
CA VAL A 4 -37.20 -24.58 -24.76
C VAL A 4 -38.12 -25.38 -25.69
N LEU A 5 -39.34 -25.70 -25.23
CA LEU A 5 -40.35 -26.38 -26.03
C LEU A 5 -40.89 -25.47 -27.13
N ASP A 6 -41.13 -24.20 -26.82
CA ASP A 6 -41.58 -23.19 -27.79
C ASP A 6 -40.54 -22.96 -28.90
N ALA A 7 -39.25 -22.86 -28.55
CA ALA A 7 -38.16 -22.75 -29.51
C ALA A 7 -38.04 -23.98 -30.43
N ALA A 8 -38.49 -25.14 -29.97
CA ALA A 8 -38.53 -26.39 -30.74
C ALA A 8 -39.86 -26.60 -31.50
N GLY A 9 -40.81 -25.66 -31.43
CA GLY A 9 -42.13 -25.79 -32.06
C GLY A 9 -43.04 -26.82 -31.39
N ALA A 10 -42.73 -27.26 -30.16
CA ALA A 10 -43.47 -28.26 -29.41
C ALA A 10 -44.44 -27.62 -28.41
N SER A 11 -45.66 -28.18 -28.28
CA SER A 11 -46.67 -27.71 -27.32
C SER A 11 -46.77 -28.64 -26.12
N PHE A 12 -46.97 -28.08 -24.93
CA PHE A 12 -47.15 -28.81 -23.68
C PHE A 12 -48.63 -28.86 -23.31
N VAL A 13 -49.15 -30.08 -23.19
CA VAL A 13 -50.52 -30.35 -22.75
C VAL A 13 -50.48 -31.31 -21.58
N SER A 14 -50.97 -30.89 -20.42
CA SER A 14 -51.20 -31.79 -19.30
C SER A 14 -52.56 -32.48 -19.47
N VAL A 15 -52.59 -33.81 -19.31
CA VAL A 15 -53.82 -34.61 -19.48
C VAL A 15 -54.75 -34.46 -18.26
N THR A 16 -54.19 -34.23 -17.08
CA THR A 16 -54.93 -34.18 -15.81
C THR A 16 -55.15 -32.77 -15.29
N GLN A 17 -54.49 -31.77 -15.87
CA GLN A 17 -54.57 -30.36 -15.47
C GLN A 17 -54.93 -29.53 -16.70
N GLN A 18 -55.63 -28.41 -16.53
CA GLN A 18 -55.95 -27.48 -17.62
C GLN A 18 -54.72 -26.66 -18.08
N PHE A 19 -53.57 -27.31 -18.27
CA PHE A 19 -52.36 -26.70 -18.81
C PHE A 19 -52.24 -27.03 -20.27
N ASN A 20 -52.51 -26.03 -21.10
CA ASN A 20 -52.37 -26.15 -22.54
C ASN A 20 -51.67 -24.92 -23.10
N THR A 21 -50.40 -25.07 -23.49
CA THR A 21 -49.61 -23.98 -24.07
C THR A 21 -49.98 -23.67 -25.52
N THR A 22 -50.93 -24.37 -26.14
CA THR A 22 -51.47 -23.98 -27.46
C THR A 22 -52.44 -22.81 -27.39
N THR A 23 -52.99 -22.51 -26.21
CA THR A 23 -53.96 -21.41 -26.03
C THR A 23 -53.34 -20.25 -25.25
N SER A 24 -53.68 -19.00 -25.60
CA SER A 24 -53.18 -17.82 -24.89
C SER A 24 -53.55 -17.82 -23.41
N MET A 25 -54.76 -18.29 -23.08
CA MET A 25 -55.22 -18.42 -21.69
C MET A 25 -54.45 -19.51 -20.93
N GLY A 26 -54.13 -20.64 -21.58
CA GLY A 26 -53.32 -21.71 -20.99
C GLY A 26 -51.85 -21.33 -20.78
N ARG A 27 -51.27 -20.50 -21.67
CA ARG A 27 -49.95 -19.89 -21.44
C ARG A 27 -49.95 -18.91 -20.28
N LEU A 28 -50.95 -18.04 -20.19
CA LEU A 28 -51.08 -17.05 -19.12
C LEU A 28 -51.20 -17.73 -17.74
N THR A 29 -52.06 -18.74 -17.62
CA THR A 29 -52.27 -19.49 -16.37
C THR A 29 -51.02 -20.26 -15.94
N LEU A 30 -50.28 -20.88 -16.88
CA LEU A 30 -49.02 -21.55 -16.59
C LEU A 30 -47.95 -20.58 -16.05
N ASN A 31 -47.78 -19.43 -16.70
CA ASN A 31 -46.83 -18.41 -16.27
C ASN A 31 -47.19 -17.83 -14.89
N MET A 32 -48.49 -17.65 -14.62
CA MET A 32 -48.98 -17.22 -13.31
C MET A 32 -48.64 -18.25 -12.22
N LEU A 33 -48.87 -19.55 -12.46
CA LEU A 33 -48.53 -20.61 -11.50
C LEU A 33 -47.03 -20.77 -11.30
N LEU A 34 -46.23 -20.61 -12.35
CA LEU A 34 -44.77 -20.60 -12.22
C LEU A 34 -44.31 -19.44 -11.33
N SER A 35 -44.91 -18.25 -11.52
CA SER A 35 -44.65 -17.09 -10.67
C SER A 35 -45.03 -17.35 -9.22
N PHE A 36 -46.16 -18.01 -8.97
CA PHE A 36 -46.54 -18.44 -7.62
C PHE A 36 -45.59 -19.48 -7.03
N ALA A 37 -45.18 -20.49 -7.79
CA ALA A 37 -44.24 -21.50 -7.32
C ALA A 37 -42.86 -20.88 -6.99
N GLN A 38 -42.42 -19.90 -7.77
CA GLN A 38 -41.22 -19.13 -7.48
C GLN A 38 -41.40 -18.28 -6.22
N PHE A 39 -42.51 -17.54 -6.11
CA PHE A 39 -42.84 -16.73 -4.95
C PHE A 39 -42.90 -17.56 -3.66
N GLU A 40 -43.54 -18.73 -3.68
CA GLU A 40 -43.57 -19.66 -2.54
C GLU A 40 -42.17 -20.14 -2.16
N ARG A 41 -41.30 -20.43 -3.14
CA ARG A 41 -39.91 -20.84 -2.89
C ARG A 41 -39.11 -19.72 -2.24
N GLU A 42 -39.31 -18.48 -2.68
CA GLU A 42 -38.66 -17.30 -2.13
C GLU A 42 -39.13 -17.04 -0.69
N ILE A 43 -40.45 -17.06 -0.43
CA ILE A 43 -41.03 -16.93 0.92
C ILE A 43 -40.57 -18.07 1.84
N ALA A 44 -40.57 -19.31 1.37
CA ALA A 44 -40.10 -20.44 2.15
C ALA A 44 -38.62 -20.25 2.52
N GLY A 45 -37.79 -19.79 1.57
CA GLY A 45 -36.39 -19.47 1.79
C GLY A 45 -36.17 -18.36 2.81
N GLU A 46 -36.98 -17.30 2.78
CA GLU A 46 -36.99 -16.24 3.81
C GLU A 46 -37.35 -16.80 5.19
N ARG A 47 -38.47 -17.51 5.30
CA ARG A 47 -38.91 -18.10 6.58
C ARG A 47 -37.89 -19.08 7.16
N ILE A 48 -37.23 -19.88 6.32
CA ILE A 48 -36.17 -20.79 6.77
C ILE A 48 -34.97 -19.99 7.30
N ARG A 49 -34.55 -18.93 6.60
CA ARG A 49 -33.46 -18.04 7.06
C ARG A 49 -33.79 -17.41 8.40
N ASP A 50 -35.02 -16.91 8.59
CA ASP A 50 -35.46 -16.32 9.85
C ASP A 50 -35.46 -17.33 10.99
N LYS A 51 -35.97 -18.55 10.75
CA LYS A 51 -35.93 -19.63 11.75
C LYS A 51 -34.49 -20.03 12.10
N VAL A 52 -33.58 -20.05 11.13
CA VAL A 52 -32.15 -20.32 11.37
C VAL A 52 -31.52 -19.20 12.19
N ALA A 53 -31.80 -17.94 11.86
CA ALA A 53 -31.29 -16.79 12.60
C ALA A 53 -31.79 -16.80 14.06
N ALA A 54 -33.09 -17.00 14.27
CA ALA A 54 -33.69 -17.13 15.60
C ALA A 54 -33.14 -18.32 16.38
N SER A 55 -32.89 -19.45 15.72
CA SER A 55 -32.32 -20.64 16.36
C SER A 55 -30.86 -20.43 16.78
N LYS A 56 -30.05 -19.79 15.93
CA LYS A 56 -28.67 -19.42 16.27
C LYS A 56 -28.60 -18.37 17.37
N ALA A 57 -29.54 -17.42 17.40
CA ALA A 57 -29.67 -16.47 18.49
C ALA A 57 -29.99 -17.13 19.84
N LYS A 58 -30.65 -18.29 19.83
CA LYS A 58 -30.85 -19.16 21.01
C LYS A 58 -29.65 -20.07 21.32
N GLY A 59 -28.53 -19.94 20.62
CA GLY A 59 -27.33 -20.73 20.84
C GLY A 59 -27.37 -22.15 20.28
N MET A 60 -28.32 -22.49 19.40
CA MET A 60 -28.43 -23.83 18.80
C MET A 60 -27.51 -24.01 17.58
N TRP A 61 -26.95 -25.22 17.43
CA TRP A 61 -26.15 -25.58 16.26
C TRP A 61 -27.06 -25.96 15.08
N MET A 62 -27.15 -25.07 14.09
CA MET A 62 -28.02 -25.22 12.92
C MET A 62 -27.35 -25.89 11.71
N GLY A 63 -26.29 -26.69 11.94
CA GLY A 63 -25.63 -27.50 10.91
C GLY A 63 -24.40 -26.86 10.24
N GLY A 64 -23.83 -27.57 9.28
CA GLY A 64 -22.56 -27.24 8.61
C GLY A 64 -21.43 -28.18 9.01
N ASN A 65 -20.18 -27.82 8.65
CA ASN A 65 -19.00 -28.61 9.00
C ASN A 65 -18.71 -28.50 10.49
N VAL A 66 -18.86 -29.60 11.23
CA VAL A 66 -18.58 -29.67 12.67
C VAL A 66 -17.13 -29.28 12.94
N PRO A 67 -16.84 -28.29 13.82
CA PRO A 67 -15.46 -27.90 14.14
C PRO A 67 -14.65 -29.03 14.79
N LEU A 68 -13.32 -28.97 14.68
CA LEU A 68 -12.43 -29.89 15.43
C LEU A 68 -12.70 -29.74 16.93
N GLY A 69 -12.66 -30.82 17.71
CA GLY A 69 -12.93 -30.76 19.14
C GLY A 69 -14.39 -31.02 19.51
N TYR A 70 -15.29 -31.05 18.53
CA TYR A 70 -16.72 -31.25 18.76
C TYR A 70 -17.32 -32.38 17.92
N VAL A 71 -18.44 -32.92 18.40
CA VAL A 71 -19.37 -33.81 17.69
C VAL A 71 -20.75 -33.18 17.74
N ALA A 72 -21.49 -33.20 16.63
CA ALA A 72 -22.85 -32.67 16.59
C ALA A 72 -23.85 -33.79 16.93
N VAL A 73 -24.63 -33.60 17.99
CA VAL A 73 -25.72 -34.49 18.42
C VAL A 73 -26.95 -33.62 18.69
N ASP A 74 -28.09 -33.93 18.09
CA ASP A 74 -29.37 -33.24 18.30
C ASP A 74 -29.31 -31.70 18.24
N LYS A 75 -28.63 -31.16 17.22
CA LYS A 75 -28.43 -29.70 17.03
C LYS A 75 -27.67 -29.02 18.18
N LYS A 76 -26.87 -29.79 18.93
CA LYS A 76 -25.93 -29.32 19.94
C LYS A 76 -24.52 -29.82 19.61
N LEU A 77 -23.51 -29.02 19.92
CA LEU A 77 -22.12 -29.46 19.85
C LEU A 77 -21.72 -30.02 21.23
N ILE A 78 -21.20 -31.24 21.23
CA ILE A 78 -20.69 -31.94 22.42
C ILE A 78 -19.17 -32.06 22.26
N VAL A 79 -18.43 -31.81 23.34
CA VAL A 79 -16.96 -31.86 23.33
C VAL A 79 -16.50 -33.30 23.12
N ASN A 80 -15.54 -33.48 22.19
CA ASN A 80 -14.75 -34.70 22.08
C ASN A 80 -13.39 -34.41 22.69
N GLU A 81 -13.11 -34.96 23.87
CA GLU A 81 -11.91 -34.62 24.64
C GLU A 81 -10.60 -34.90 23.91
N SER A 82 -10.51 -35.95 23.09
CA SER A 82 -9.30 -36.24 22.33
C SER A 82 -9.00 -35.11 21.34
N GLU A 83 -9.99 -34.67 20.58
CA GLU A 83 -9.81 -33.58 19.62
C GLU A 83 -9.74 -32.21 20.32
N ALA A 84 -10.41 -32.05 21.47
CA ALA A 84 -10.40 -30.82 22.25
C ALA A 84 -9.01 -30.54 22.82
N ASN A 85 -8.27 -31.58 23.22
CA ASN A 85 -6.88 -31.44 23.64
C ASN A 85 -5.98 -30.92 22.51
N ASP A 86 -6.17 -31.40 21.27
CA ASP A 86 -5.46 -30.85 20.11
C ASP A 86 -5.77 -29.37 19.91
N VAL A 87 -7.04 -28.97 20.06
CA VAL A 87 -7.45 -27.57 19.98
C VAL A 87 -6.77 -26.72 21.07
N ARG A 88 -6.82 -27.15 22.33
CA ARG A 88 -6.15 -26.45 23.44
C ARG A 88 -4.65 -26.32 23.18
N MET A 89 -4.01 -27.37 22.67
CA MET A 89 -2.59 -27.35 22.29
C MET A 89 -2.32 -26.34 21.17
N ILE A 90 -3.16 -26.29 20.14
CA ILE A 90 -3.03 -25.33 19.03
C ILE A 90 -3.07 -23.88 19.55
N PHE A 91 -4.02 -23.55 20.44
CA PHE A 91 -4.14 -22.22 21.03
C PHE A 91 -2.93 -21.85 21.90
N ARG A 92 -2.49 -22.76 22.78
CA ARG A 92 -1.30 -22.54 23.63
C ARG A 92 -0.03 -22.40 22.80
N THR A 93 0.20 -23.29 21.84
CA THR A 93 1.36 -23.24 20.94
C THR A 93 1.38 -21.93 20.15
N TYR A 94 0.22 -21.39 19.76
CA TYR A 94 0.15 -20.10 19.07
C TYR A 94 0.65 -18.95 19.96
N LEU A 95 0.30 -18.93 21.25
CA LEU A 95 0.80 -17.93 22.19
C LEU A 95 2.32 -18.03 22.39
N GLU A 96 2.86 -19.25 22.41
CA GLU A 96 4.30 -19.50 22.55
C GLU A 96 5.08 -19.02 21.31
N VAL A 97 4.68 -19.48 20.12
CA VAL A 97 5.41 -19.19 18.88
C VAL A 97 5.09 -17.82 18.28
N ARG A 98 3.97 -17.21 18.69
CA ARG A 98 3.45 -15.91 18.23
C ARG A 98 3.26 -15.76 16.72
N SER A 99 3.39 -16.85 15.95
CA SER A 99 3.39 -16.83 14.49
C SER A 99 2.68 -18.04 13.90
N VAL A 100 1.61 -17.81 13.13
CA VAL A 100 0.85 -18.88 12.47
C VAL A 100 1.72 -19.74 11.53
N ARG A 101 2.81 -19.19 10.96
CA ARG A 101 3.73 -19.97 10.13
C ARG A 101 4.52 -20.97 10.97
N GLN A 102 5.02 -20.55 12.12
CA GLN A 102 5.75 -21.42 13.05
C GLN A 102 4.80 -22.42 13.71
N LEU A 103 3.59 -21.99 14.07
CA LEU A 103 2.52 -22.87 14.54
C LEU A 103 2.29 -24.02 13.55
N ARG A 104 2.12 -23.74 12.26
CA ARG A 104 1.96 -24.80 11.25
C ARG A 104 3.11 -25.80 11.26
N VAL A 105 4.36 -25.32 11.37
CA VAL A 105 5.54 -26.20 11.42
C VAL A 105 5.52 -27.08 12.66
N MET A 106 5.13 -26.54 13.82
CA MET A 106 4.98 -27.33 15.05
C MET A 106 3.88 -28.37 14.93
N LEU A 107 2.69 -28.00 14.41
CA LEU A 107 1.59 -28.94 14.21
C LEU A 107 1.96 -30.07 13.24
N ASP A 108 2.68 -29.76 12.15
CA ASP A 108 3.18 -30.76 11.21
C ASP A 108 4.17 -31.74 11.88
N ARG A 109 4.98 -31.28 12.84
CA ARG A 109 5.90 -32.14 13.62
C ARG A 109 5.17 -33.03 14.61
N HIS A 110 4.11 -32.52 15.24
CA HIS A 110 3.27 -33.27 16.18
C HIS A 110 2.22 -34.15 15.49
N GLY A 111 2.12 -34.12 14.15
CA GLY A 111 1.16 -34.93 13.41
C GLY A 111 -0.30 -34.49 13.55
N ILE A 112 -0.55 -33.25 14.01
CA ILE A 112 -1.90 -32.72 14.25
C ILE A 112 -2.51 -32.29 12.91
N VAL A 113 -3.69 -32.85 12.60
CA VAL A 113 -4.37 -32.67 11.31
C VAL A 113 -5.79 -32.13 11.47
N SER A 114 -6.36 -31.65 10.36
CA SER A 114 -7.75 -31.22 10.31
C SER A 114 -8.73 -32.36 10.62
N LYS A 115 -9.86 -32.04 11.26
CA LYS A 115 -10.91 -33.01 11.60
C LYS A 115 -11.31 -33.88 10.41
N ARG A 116 -11.32 -35.19 10.60
CA ARG A 116 -11.82 -36.17 9.64
C ARG A 116 -13.35 -36.18 9.69
N ARG A 117 -13.99 -36.10 8.53
CA ARG A 117 -15.44 -36.05 8.37
C ARG A 117 -15.85 -36.97 7.24
N GLU A 118 -16.90 -37.74 7.45
CA GLU A 118 -17.56 -38.49 6.41
C GLU A 118 -18.59 -37.59 5.73
N GLY A 119 -18.40 -37.35 4.42
CA GLY A 119 -19.34 -36.56 3.62
C GLY A 119 -20.59 -37.35 3.24
N ALA A 120 -21.64 -36.64 2.81
CA ALA A 120 -22.80 -37.25 2.20
C ALA A 120 -22.36 -37.98 0.91
N GLY A 121 -22.35 -39.32 0.93
CA GLY A 121 -21.86 -40.18 -0.16
C GLY A 121 -20.56 -40.95 0.14
N GLY A 122 -20.05 -40.96 1.37
CA GLY A 122 -18.91 -41.80 1.78
C GLY A 122 -17.53 -41.22 1.44
N THR A 123 -17.47 -40.04 0.83
CA THR A 123 -16.20 -39.34 0.58
C THR A 123 -15.63 -38.80 1.90
N LEU A 124 -14.48 -39.31 2.30
CA LEU A 124 -13.73 -38.82 3.47
C LEU A 124 -13.15 -37.43 3.17
N ALA A 125 -13.52 -36.44 3.99
CA ALA A 125 -12.98 -35.09 3.97
C ALA A 125 -12.17 -34.81 5.25
N GLY A 126 -11.13 -33.99 5.15
CA GLY A 126 -10.25 -33.68 6.28
C GLY A 126 -9.08 -34.67 6.45
N GLY A 127 -8.48 -34.72 7.64
CA GLY A 127 -7.25 -35.48 7.89
C GLY A 127 -6.01 -34.90 7.19
N LYS A 128 -6.11 -33.67 6.67
CA LYS A 128 -5.02 -32.96 5.98
C LYS A 128 -4.29 -32.03 6.93
N ARG A 129 -3.01 -31.76 6.64
CA ARG A 129 -2.22 -30.71 7.29
C ARG A 129 -2.91 -29.36 7.21
N PHE A 130 -2.76 -28.55 8.25
CA PHE A 130 -3.39 -27.24 8.30
C PHE A 130 -2.76 -26.26 7.30
N SER A 131 -3.60 -25.63 6.48
CA SER A 131 -3.17 -24.47 5.70
C SER A 131 -3.09 -23.24 6.61
N ARG A 132 -2.34 -22.21 6.18
CA ARG A 132 -2.25 -20.94 6.91
C ARG A 132 -3.65 -20.31 7.12
N GLY A 133 -4.49 -20.31 6.09
CA GLY A 133 -5.84 -19.76 6.17
C GLY A 133 -6.71 -20.53 7.16
N ALA A 134 -6.66 -21.86 7.13
CA ALA A 134 -7.41 -22.71 8.05
C ALA A 134 -7.05 -22.45 9.52
N LEU A 135 -5.77 -22.17 9.83
CA LEU A 135 -5.35 -21.81 11.19
C LEU A 135 -5.92 -20.46 11.65
N TYR A 136 -5.96 -19.44 10.78
CA TYR A 136 -6.63 -18.18 11.14
C TYR A 136 -8.11 -18.39 11.40
N THR A 137 -8.80 -19.13 10.52
CA THR A 137 -10.21 -19.46 10.72
C THR A 137 -10.45 -20.21 12.02
N LEU A 138 -9.57 -21.17 12.37
CA LEU A 138 -9.67 -21.92 13.62
C LEU A 138 -9.45 -21.02 14.84
N LEU A 139 -8.37 -20.24 14.87
CA LEU A 139 -8.03 -19.37 16.01
C LEU A 139 -9.04 -18.24 16.22
N GLN A 140 -9.77 -17.83 15.17
CA GLN A 140 -10.80 -16.78 15.22
C GLN A 140 -12.22 -17.33 15.42
N ASN A 141 -12.42 -18.65 15.46
CA ASN A 141 -13.75 -19.22 15.50
C ASN A 141 -14.35 -19.13 16.92
N PRO A 142 -15.41 -18.31 17.13
CA PRO A 142 -16.00 -18.07 18.45
C PRO A 142 -16.61 -19.33 19.09
N ILE A 143 -16.84 -20.39 18.32
CA ILE A 143 -17.31 -21.68 18.84
C ILE A 143 -16.36 -22.23 19.90
N TYR A 144 -15.05 -21.99 19.79
CA TYR A 144 -14.10 -22.47 20.80
C TYR A 144 -14.22 -21.75 22.15
N ALA A 145 -14.73 -20.52 22.15
CA ALA A 145 -15.05 -19.74 23.35
C ALA A 145 -16.49 -19.98 23.87
N GLY A 146 -17.25 -20.90 23.25
CA GLY A 146 -18.63 -21.19 23.67
C GLY A 146 -19.70 -20.35 22.95
N ASP A 147 -19.35 -19.61 21.89
CA ASP A 147 -20.26 -18.69 21.21
C ASP A 147 -20.62 -19.13 19.78
N ILE A 148 -21.73 -18.64 19.24
CA ILE A 148 -22.19 -18.89 17.88
C ILE A 148 -22.31 -17.56 17.12
N ALA A 149 -21.61 -17.46 15.98
CA ALA A 149 -21.69 -16.31 15.10
C ALA A 149 -22.75 -16.48 13.99
N HIS A 150 -23.50 -15.41 13.73
CA HIS A 150 -24.42 -15.30 12.59
C HIS A 150 -24.54 -13.85 12.10
N GLN A 151 -24.25 -13.63 10.82
CA GLN A 151 -24.35 -12.32 10.15
C GLN A 151 -23.69 -11.17 10.95
N GLY A 152 -22.48 -11.41 11.46
CA GLY A 152 -21.71 -10.41 12.22
C GLY A 152 -22.09 -10.26 13.69
N LYS A 153 -23.20 -10.89 14.15
CA LYS A 153 -23.57 -10.95 15.56
C LYS A 153 -23.05 -12.24 16.20
N VAL A 154 -22.71 -12.17 17.47
CA VAL A 154 -22.22 -13.30 18.28
C VAL A 154 -23.19 -13.52 19.43
N TYR A 155 -23.60 -14.77 19.64
CA TYR A 155 -24.55 -15.16 20.68
C TYR A 155 -23.95 -16.27 21.55
N PRO A 156 -24.28 -16.33 22.85
CA PRO A 156 -23.90 -17.47 23.69
C PRO A 156 -24.42 -18.78 23.09
N GLY A 157 -23.52 -19.74 22.89
CA GLY A 157 -23.82 -21.07 22.42
C GLY A 157 -24.34 -21.97 23.55
N GLN A 158 -25.07 -23.03 23.18
CA GLN A 158 -25.50 -24.06 24.13
C GLN A 158 -24.41 -25.10 24.40
N HIS A 159 -23.32 -25.08 23.64
CA HIS A 159 -22.23 -26.03 23.76
C HIS A 159 -21.21 -25.58 24.80
N GLU A 160 -20.51 -26.54 25.39
CA GLU A 160 -19.42 -26.26 26.31
C GLU A 160 -18.21 -25.72 25.54
N ARG A 161 -17.52 -24.73 26.10
CA ARG A 161 -16.31 -24.16 25.51
C ARG A 161 -15.11 -25.09 25.67
N ILE A 162 -14.24 -25.13 24.67
CA ILE A 162 -12.97 -25.88 24.73
C ILE A 162 -11.83 -24.99 25.24
N VAL A 163 -11.88 -23.70 24.92
CA VAL A 163 -10.88 -22.69 25.26
C VAL A 163 -11.45 -21.78 26.33
N ASP A 164 -10.71 -21.59 27.42
CA ASP A 164 -11.08 -20.67 28.49
C ASP A 164 -10.99 -19.19 28.06
N ASP A 165 -11.62 -18.29 28.83
CA ASP A 165 -11.71 -16.87 28.46
C ASP A 165 -10.34 -16.19 28.38
N ASP A 166 -9.42 -16.56 29.29
CA ASP A 166 -8.10 -15.92 29.37
C ASP A 166 -7.23 -16.31 28.17
N LEU A 167 -7.19 -17.60 27.83
CA LEU A 167 -6.51 -18.13 26.64
C LEU A 167 -7.14 -17.58 25.36
N TRP A 168 -8.48 -17.50 25.29
CA TRP A 168 -9.17 -16.92 24.15
C TRP A 168 -8.80 -15.45 23.94
N ARG A 169 -8.91 -14.63 25.00
CA ARG A 169 -8.58 -13.20 24.97
C ARG A 169 -7.12 -12.98 24.56
N ALA A 170 -6.18 -13.67 25.21
CA ALA A 170 -4.76 -13.57 24.88
C ALA A 170 -4.47 -13.89 23.40
N VAL A 171 -5.15 -14.89 22.83
CA VAL A 171 -5.00 -15.25 21.42
C VAL A 171 -5.60 -14.18 20.50
N GLN A 172 -6.78 -13.65 20.81
CA GLN A 172 -7.39 -12.58 20.00
C GLN A 172 -6.56 -11.30 20.04
N ASP A 173 -6.05 -10.91 21.20
CA ASP A 173 -5.18 -9.75 21.37
C ASP A 173 -3.89 -9.91 20.57
N LEU A 174 -3.27 -11.08 20.62
CA LEU A 174 -2.07 -11.38 19.83
C LEU A 174 -2.35 -11.39 18.32
N LEU A 175 -3.52 -11.88 17.89
CA LEU A 175 -3.93 -11.81 16.48
C LEU A 175 -4.15 -10.37 16.02
N ALA A 176 -4.76 -9.53 16.85
CA ALA A 176 -4.98 -8.11 16.57
C ALA A 176 -3.66 -7.34 16.51
N HIS A 177 -2.78 -7.54 17.49
CA HIS A 177 -1.45 -6.95 17.53
C HIS A 177 -0.62 -7.32 16.29
N ASN A 178 -0.55 -8.61 15.94
CA ASN A 178 0.15 -9.09 14.75
C ASN A 178 -0.42 -8.51 13.44
N ARG A 179 -1.73 -8.23 13.38
CA ARG A 179 -2.37 -7.60 12.22
C ARG A 179 -1.87 -6.16 12.08
N ASN A 180 -1.81 -5.42 13.19
CA ASN A 180 -1.31 -4.05 13.23
C ASN A 180 0.17 -4.00 12.87
N GLU A 181 1.02 -4.82 13.50
CA GLU A 181 2.46 -4.89 13.17
C GLU A 181 2.73 -5.20 11.70
N ARG A 182 1.93 -6.08 11.08
CA ARG A 182 2.06 -6.38 9.64
C ARG A 182 1.60 -5.25 8.74
N SER A 183 0.51 -4.58 9.09
CA SER A 183 0.04 -3.38 8.39
C SER A 183 1.12 -2.29 8.41
N LEU A 184 1.76 -2.14 9.57
CA LEU A 184 2.80 -1.17 9.85
C LEU A 184 4.18 -1.63 9.34
N GLY A 185 4.39 -2.93 9.12
CA GLY A 185 5.66 -3.50 8.70
C GLY A 185 6.76 -3.45 9.78
N VAL A 186 6.38 -3.49 11.06
CA VAL A 186 7.27 -3.30 12.23
C VAL A 186 8.41 -4.33 12.25
N THR A 187 8.12 -5.60 11.93
CA THR A 187 9.10 -6.69 11.87
C THR A 187 9.83 -6.83 10.52
N ALA A 188 9.65 -5.88 9.59
CA ALA A 188 10.33 -5.94 8.31
C ALA A 188 11.81 -5.58 8.46
N LYS A 189 12.72 -6.33 7.82
CA LYS A 189 14.18 -6.03 7.76
C LYS A 189 14.53 -4.61 7.24
N ALA A 190 13.57 -3.93 6.63
CA ALA A 190 13.66 -2.55 6.17
C ALA A 190 12.23 -1.97 6.26
N PRO A 191 11.83 -1.43 7.43
CA PRO A 191 10.50 -0.88 7.61
C PRO A 191 10.30 0.35 6.71
N SER A 192 9.05 0.63 6.38
CA SER A 192 8.65 1.85 5.68
C SER A 192 8.24 2.87 6.74
N LEU A 193 8.97 3.99 6.83
CA LEU A 193 8.85 4.95 7.93
C LEU A 193 7.44 5.55 8.04
N LEU A 194 6.80 5.77 6.89
CA LEU A 194 5.49 6.41 6.77
C LEU A 194 4.35 5.38 6.63
N ALA A 195 4.59 4.08 6.86
CA ALA A 195 3.52 3.09 6.69
C ALA A 195 2.35 3.36 7.65
N GLY A 196 1.14 3.52 7.11
CA GLY A 196 -0.05 3.89 7.89
C GLY A 196 -0.29 5.41 8.01
N LEU A 197 0.67 6.26 7.59
CA LEU A 197 0.55 7.72 7.64
C LEU A 197 0.25 8.35 6.26
N VAL A 198 0.54 7.62 5.18
CA VAL A 198 0.37 8.13 3.80
C VAL A 198 -1.06 7.91 3.30
N VAL A 199 -1.66 8.96 2.74
CA VAL A 199 -2.97 8.94 2.04
C VAL A 199 -2.81 9.45 0.60
N ASP A 200 -3.69 9.01 -0.29
CA ASP A 200 -3.77 9.54 -1.66
C ASP A 200 -4.70 10.77 -1.76
N SER A 201 -4.88 11.30 -2.97
CA SER A 201 -5.71 12.48 -3.23
C SER A 201 -7.19 12.29 -2.89
N ASP A 202 -7.65 11.05 -2.83
CA ASP A 202 -9.04 10.72 -2.47
C ASP A 202 -9.17 10.50 -0.96
N GLY A 203 -8.10 10.75 -0.19
CA GLY A 203 -8.04 10.57 1.26
C GLY A 203 -7.90 9.11 1.70
N GLN A 204 -7.68 8.17 0.78
CA GLN A 204 -7.55 6.76 1.12
C GLN A 204 -6.14 6.42 1.58
N SER A 205 -6.02 5.59 2.62
CA SER A 205 -4.71 5.14 3.11
C SER A 205 -3.95 4.33 2.06
N MET A 206 -2.70 4.72 1.82
CA MET A 206 -1.78 4.01 0.94
C MET A 206 -1.07 2.89 1.69
N THR A 207 -0.91 1.74 1.03
CA THR A 207 -0.25 0.56 1.62
C THR A 207 1.24 0.54 1.25
N ALA A 208 2.09 0.31 2.25
CA ALA A 208 3.51 0.06 2.02
C ALA A 208 3.72 -1.33 1.39
N THR A 209 4.27 -1.35 0.18
CA THR A 209 4.54 -2.56 -0.60
C THR A 209 6.00 -2.61 -1.04
N HIS A 210 6.45 -3.77 -1.52
CA HIS A 210 7.81 -3.91 -2.05
C HIS A 210 7.84 -4.86 -3.24
N ALA A 211 8.83 -4.66 -4.11
CA ALA A 211 9.17 -5.55 -5.20
C ALA A 211 10.66 -5.90 -5.14
N ASN A 212 11.01 -7.15 -5.45
CA ASN A 212 12.39 -7.59 -5.52
C ASN A 212 12.78 -7.79 -6.98
N LYS A 213 13.88 -7.17 -7.42
CA LYS A 213 14.43 -7.34 -8.77
C LYS A 213 15.95 -7.45 -8.70
N ARG A 214 16.51 -8.55 -9.24
CA ARG A 214 17.96 -8.83 -9.26
C ARG A 214 18.61 -8.68 -7.88
N GLY A 215 17.99 -9.25 -6.84
CA GLY A 215 18.48 -9.17 -5.46
C GLY A 215 18.27 -7.81 -4.76
N LYS A 216 17.87 -6.75 -5.48
CA LYS A 216 17.57 -5.44 -4.89
C LYS A 216 16.08 -5.32 -4.56
N ARG A 217 15.79 -4.89 -3.33
CA ARG A 217 14.43 -4.61 -2.84
C ARG A 217 14.06 -3.15 -3.07
N TYR A 218 12.94 -2.93 -3.75
CA TYR A 218 12.35 -1.61 -4.02
C TYR A 218 11.08 -1.46 -3.20
N ARG A 219 10.96 -0.37 -2.45
CA ARG A 219 9.81 -0.08 -1.56
C ARG A 219 8.92 0.99 -2.18
N TYR A 220 7.61 0.87 -2.00
CA TYR A 220 6.61 1.78 -2.56
C TYR A 220 5.44 2.01 -1.61
N TYR A 221 4.84 3.19 -1.64
CA TYR A 221 3.48 3.43 -1.15
C TYR A 221 2.51 3.35 -2.33
N VAL A 222 1.43 2.59 -2.20
CA VAL A 222 0.50 2.30 -3.30
C VAL A 222 -0.94 2.53 -2.84
N SER A 223 -1.72 3.26 -3.64
CA SER A 223 -3.17 3.44 -3.42
C SER A 223 -3.88 2.09 -3.36
N LYS A 224 -4.88 1.97 -2.48
CA LYS A 224 -5.60 0.71 -2.22
C LYS A 224 -6.24 0.12 -3.48
N SER A 225 -6.82 0.97 -4.33
CA SER A 225 -7.44 0.61 -5.61
C SER A 225 -6.49 -0.11 -6.59
N LEU A 226 -5.18 0.16 -6.53
CA LEU A 226 -4.18 -0.53 -7.36
C LEU A 226 -3.78 -1.91 -6.82
N ILE A 227 -4.11 -2.24 -5.58
CA ILE A 227 -3.74 -3.50 -4.93
C ILE A 227 -4.86 -4.53 -5.05
N THR A 228 -6.12 -4.12 -4.88
CA THR A 228 -7.27 -5.04 -4.98
C THR A 228 -7.55 -5.54 -6.39
N LYS A 229 -6.85 -5.04 -7.42
CA LYS A 229 -7.12 -5.34 -8.84
C LYS A 229 -8.60 -5.11 -9.19
N ASP A 230 -9.24 -4.12 -8.57
CA ASP A 230 -10.55 -3.67 -9.05
C ASP A 230 -10.35 -3.06 -10.43
N GLU A 231 -11.23 -3.42 -11.37
CA GLU A 231 -11.21 -2.93 -12.76
C GLU A 231 -11.44 -1.40 -12.86
N GLN A 232 -11.74 -0.75 -11.72
CA GLN A 232 -11.87 0.70 -11.57
C GLN A 232 -10.74 1.28 -10.70
N ALA A 233 -9.49 1.10 -11.09
CA ALA A 233 -8.44 1.99 -10.59
C ALA A 233 -8.80 3.41 -11.04
N GLY A 234 -9.29 4.24 -10.12
CA GLY A 234 -9.62 5.64 -10.40
C GLY A 234 -8.43 6.39 -11.02
N PRO A 235 -8.67 7.47 -11.78
CA PRO A 235 -7.62 8.24 -12.48
C PRO A 235 -6.53 8.79 -11.53
N ASN A 236 -6.83 8.83 -10.23
CA ASN A 236 -6.00 9.34 -9.16
C ASN A 236 -5.12 8.29 -8.48
N ALA A 237 -5.25 7.01 -8.83
CA ALA A 237 -4.54 5.95 -8.14
C ALA A 237 -3.03 5.97 -8.46
N ILE A 238 -2.18 6.12 -7.44
CA ILE A 238 -0.74 6.33 -7.61
C ILE A 238 0.13 5.30 -6.89
N ARG A 239 1.34 5.13 -7.42
CA ARG A 239 2.43 4.37 -6.81
C ARG A 239 3.65 5.27 -6.67
N VAL A 240 4.09 5.46 -5.44
CA VAL A 240 5.14 6.41 -5.05
C VAL A 240 6.34 5.63 -4.51
N PRO A 241 7.58 5.90 -4.96
CA PRO A 241 8.78 5.29 -4.36
C PRO A 241 8.90 5.69 -2.89
N ALA A 242 8.98 4.70 -1.99
CA ALA A 242 8.99 4.98 -0.55
C ALA A 242 10.24 5.74 -0.13
N GLY A 243 11.41 5.43 -0.70
CA GLY A 243 12.66 6.12 -0.35
C GLY A 243 12.64 7.61 -0.71
N ASP A 244 12.09 7.97 -1.87
CA ASP A 244 12.01 9.36 -2.31
C ASP A 244 11.04 10.15 -1.43
N LEU A 245 9.88 9.57 -1.09
CA LEU A 245 8.89 10.20 -0.20
C LEU A 245 9.41 10.35 1.22
N GLU A 246 10.02 9.29 1.78
CA GLU A 246 10.59 9.30 3.13
C GLU A 246 11.70 10.35 3.27
N MET A 247 12.56 10.46 2.25
CA MET A 247 13.63 11.47 2.21
C MET A 247 13.05 12.88 2.09
N LEU A 248 12.03 13.10 1.25
CA LEU A 248 11.34 14.39 1.13
C LEU A 248 10.74 14.81 2.47
N VAL A 249 10.03 13.92 3.16
CA VAL A 249 9.41 14.22 4.46
C VAL A 249 10.48 14.59 5.48
N ALA A 250 11.55 13.80 5.58
CA ALA A 250 12.61 14.08 6.54
C ALA A 250 13.41 15.35 6.21
N ASP A 251 13.61 15.68 4.93
CA ASP A 251 14.20 16.97 4.51
C ASP A 251 13.33 18.16 4.93
N GLN A 252 12.01 18.05 4.78
CA GLN A 252 11.08 19.11 5.19
C GLN A 252 11.03 19.26 6.71
N LEU A 253 11.02 18.14 7.46
CA LEU A 253 11.13 18.17 8.91
C LEU A 253 12.42 18.84 9.37
N HIS A 254 13.54 18.55 8.70
CA HIS A 254 14.83 19.20 9.00
C HIS A 254 14.78 20.71 8.75
N LYS A 255 14.25 21.14 7.61
CA LYS A 255 14.06 22.57 7.29
C LYS A 255 13.15 23.26 8.28
N PHE A 256 12.06 22.59 8.67
CA PHE A 256 11.11 23.10 9.65
C PHE A 256 11.79 23.33 11.00
N CYS A 257 12.48 22.31 11.52
CA CYS A 257 13.21 22.40 12.79
C CYS A 257 14.37 23.41 12.72
N SER A 258 14.98 23.63 11.56
CA SER A 258 16.07 24.60 11.40
C SER A 258 15.59 26.07 11.40
N SER A 259 14.29 26.31 11.23
CA SER A 259 13.73 27.66 11.23
C SER A 259 13.22 28.05 12.61
N ARG A 260 13.91 29.01 13.23
CA ARG A 260 13.50 29.57 14.53
C ARG A 260 12.09 30.17 14.49
N GLY A 261 11.72 30.81 13.38
CA GLY A 261 10.40 31.40 13.22
C GLY A 261 9.28 30.36 13.20
N MET A 262 9.48 29.24 12.50
CA MET A 262 8.50 28.15 12.45
C MET A 262 8.37 27.44 13.81
N LEU A 263 9.49 27.23 14.50
CA LEU A 263 9.46 26.66 15.86
C LEU A 263 8.78 27.57 16.87
N ALA A 264 9.00 28.89 16.79
CA ALA A 264 8.33 29.84 17.67
C ALA A 264 6.80 29.77 17.54
N GLU A 265 6.28 29.61 16.31
CA GLU A 265 4.84 29.42 16.09
C GLU A 265 4.30 28.14 16.74
N VAL A 266 5.09 27.05 16.74
CA VAL A 266 4.70 25.79 17.40
C VAL A 266 4.67 25.94 18.90
N PHE A 267 5.70 26.58 19.47
CA PHE A 267 5.84 26.76 20.92
C PHE A 267 4.77 27.70 21.49
N ASP A 268 4.40 28.74 20.74
CA ASP A 268 3.32 29.67 21.11
C ASP A 268 1.97 28.95 21.21
N ARG A 269 1.67 28.02 20.30
CA ARG A 269 0.44 27.18 20.35
C ARG A 269 0.37 26.25 21.56
N LEU A 270 1.52 25.97 22.19
CA LEU A 270 1.67 25.04 23.30
C LEU A 270 1.89 25.73 24.65
N ASP A 271 1.91 27.07 24.67
CA ASP A 271 2.10 27.87 25.89
C ASP A 271 3.36 27.42 26.69
N LEU A 272 4.44 27.06 26.00
CA LEU A 272 5.68 26.56 26.63
C LEU A 272 6.40 27.63 27.45
N ASP A 273 7.04 27.21 28.54
CA ASP A 273 7.85 28.13 29.34
C ASP A 273 9.21 28.43 28.69
N ALA A 274 9.88 29.50 29.16
CA ALA A 274 11.15 29.94 28.59
C ALA A 274 12.27 28.88 28.69
N ARG A 275 12.25 28.01 29.72
CA ARG A 275 13.26 26.95 29.91
C ARG A 275 13.04 25.82 28.92
N GLN A 276 11.79 25.41 28.69
CA GLN A 276 11.40 24.40 27.72
C GLN A 276 11.74 24.85 26.29
N ILE A 277 11.49 26.13 25.97
CA ILE A 277 11.85 26.72 24.68
C ILE A 277 13.38 26.72 24.50
N GLU A 278 14.13 27.19 25.49
CA GLU A 278 15.59 27.22 25.44
C GLU A 278 16.19 25.81 25.28
N TYR A 279 15.63 24.83 26.02
CA TYR A 279 16.03 23.44 25.88
C TYR A 279 15.72 22.89 24.49
N ALA A 280 14.51 23.07 23.98
CA ALA A 280 14.12 22.63 22.63
C ALA A 280 15.05 23.21 21.55
N LEU A 281 15.34 24.52 21.62
CA LEU A 281 16.26 25.18 20.70
C LEU A 281 17.71 24.67 20.85
N SER A 282 18.15 24.36 22.07
CA SER A 282 19.46 23.76 22.30
C SER A 282 19.57 22.37 21.67
N GLN A 283 18.51 21.56 21.72
CA GLN A 283 18.48 20.22 21.12
C GLN A 283 18.52 20.27 19.60
N VAL A 284 17.85 21.25 18.98
CA VAL A 284 17.91 21.49 17.54
C VAL A 284 19.33 21.86 17.10
N ASN A 285 20.02 22.73 17.85
CA ASN A 285 21.36 23.21 17.53
C ASN A 285 22.46 22.17 17.80
N ALA A 286 22.39 21.47 18.94
CA ALA A 286 23.40 20.49 19.36
C ALA A 286 23.39 19.22 18.51
N ASN A 287 22.24 18.85 17.92
CA ASN A 287 22.05 17.58 17.23
C ASN A 287 21.92 17.67 15.71
N SER A 288 22.30 18.78 15.05
CA SER A 288 22.19 19.01 13.59
C SER A 288 21.22 18.03 12.91
N PHE A 289 19.93 18.18 13.19
CA PHE A 289 18.85 17.18 13.10
C PHE A 289 18.95 16.25 11.86
N SER A 290 19.80 15.23 11.92
CA SER A 290 20.17 14.47 10.72
C SER A 290 19.10 13.45 10.37
N LEU A 291 18.81 13.27 9.08
CA LEU A 291 17.97 12.20 8.49
C LEU A 291 18.18 10.82 9.13
N ALA A 292 19.38 10.54 9.65
CA ALA A 292 19.74 9.27 10.25
C ALA A 292 19.09 8.96 11.61
N ARG A 293 18.46 9.94 12.29
CA ARG A 293 17.82 9.75 13.61
C ARG A 293 16.31 9.58 13.58
N TRP A 294 15.67 9.77 12.43
CA TRP A 294 14.24 9.53 12.29
C TRP A 294 13.97 8.03 12.17
N ASP A 295 13.62 7.41 13.28
CA ASP A 295 12.96 6.12 13.27
C ASP A 295 11.45 6.28 13.09
N ARG A 296 10.78 5.14 12.97
CA ARG A 296 9.33 5.08 12.77
C ARG A 296 8.56 5.69 13.96
N GLU A 297 9.03 5.46 15.18
CA GLU A 297 8.34 5.86 16.40
C GLU A 297 8.28 7.38 16.48
N ARG A 298 9.43 8.03 16.34
CA ARG A 298 9.53 9.49 16.28
C ARG A 298 8.76 10.08 15.12
N ILE A 299 8.85 9.49 13.92
CA ILE A 299 8.06 9.95 12.77
C ILE A 299 6.55 9.85 13.06
N SER A 300 6.08 8.78 13.70
CA SER A 300 4.66 8.61 14.02
C SER A 300 4.16 9.55 15.11
N MET A 301 5.04 10.06 15.97
CA MET A 301 4.72 11.12 16.93
C MET A 301 4.62 12.47 16.23
N VAL A 302 5.54 12.78 15.32
CA VAL A 302 5.63 14.11 14.70
C VAL A 302 4.71 14.29 13.49
N VAL A 303 4.53 13.25 12.67
CA VAL A 303 3.78 13.32 11.42
C VAL A 303 2.42 12.67 11.60
N LYS A 304 1.37 13.49 11.60
CA LYS A 304 -0.02 13.03 11.69
C LYS A 304 -0.47 12.37 10.39
N ARG A 305 -0.11 12.96 9.25
CA ARG A 305 -0.53 12.50 7.92
C ARG A 305 0.37 13.02 6.81
N VAL A 306 0.55 12.21 5.75
CA VAL A 306 1.19 12.63 4.51
C VAL A 306 0.23 12.41 3.35
N SER A 307 -0.24 13.48 2.73
CA SER A 307 -1.16 13.43 1.59
C SER A 307 -0.37 13.55 0.29
N VAL A 308 -0.51 12.58 -0.60
CA VAL A 308 0.23 12.55 -1.87
C VAL A 308 -0.73 12.69 -3.05
N THR A 309 -0.44 13.66 -3.91
CA THR A 309 -1.16 13.90 -5.17
C THR A 309 -0.20 13.73 -6.36
N GLN A 310 -0.67 13.94 -7.59
CA GLN A 310 0.22 13.90 -8.76
C GLN A 310 1.20 15.08 -8.83
N ASN A 311 0.84 16.21 -8.23
CA ASN A 311 1.53 17.49 -8.38
C ASN A 311 2.16 18.00 -7.07
N GLY A 312 1.87 17.38 -5.94
CA GLY A 312 2.41 17.82 -4.65
C GLY A 312 2.24 16.80 -3.53
N VAL A 313 3.00 17.06 -2.46
CA VAL A 313 2.96 16.33 -1.20
C VAL A 313 2.64 17.31 -0.08
N THR A 314 1.64 17.02 0.73
CA THR A 314 1.32 17.78 1.94
C THR A 314 1.68 16.95 3.16
N ILE A 315 2.39 17.54 4.10
CA ILE A 315 2.83 16.89 5.35
C ILE A 315 2.13 17.62 6.50
N ASP A 316 1.26 16.92 7.21
CA ASP A 316 0.58 17.44 8.40
C ASP A 316 1.38 17.03 9.65
N LEU A 317 1.93 18.02 10.35
CA LEU A 317 2.69 17.84 11.58
C LEU A 317 1.80 17.99 12.81
N ASP A 318 2.07 17.17 13.82
CA ASP A 318 1.50 17.32 15.15
C ASP A 318 2.39 18.24 16.01
N PRO A 319 1.92 19.43 16.43
CA PRO A 319 2.68 20.34 17.28
C PRO A 319 3.14 19.72 18.60
N ALA A 320 2.26 18.94 19.25
CA ALA A 320 2.56 18.33 20.56
C ALA A 320 3.59 17.22 20.41
N GLY A 321 3.41 16.36 19.39
CA GLY A 321 4.37 15.32 19.06
C GLY A 321 5.73 15.85 18.62
N LEU A 322 5.78 16.92 17.81
CA LEU A 322 7.02 17.60 17.43
C LEU A 322 7.77 18.08 18.66
N THR A 323 7.09 18.82 19.54
CA THR A 323 7.72 19.38 20.73
C THR A 323 8.18 18.28 21.66
N SER A 324 7.37 17.23 21.84
CA SER A 324 7.74 16.08 22.69
C SER A 324 9.03 15.42 22.22
N VAL A 325 9.24 15.31 20.91
CA VAL A 325 10.49 14.78 20.34
C VAL A 325 11.66 15.75 20.50
N LEU A 326 11.42 17.07 20.50
CA LEU A 326 12.47 18.09 20.68
C LEU A 326 12.95 18.19 22.13
N ILE A 327 12.06 18.03 23.12
CA ILE A 327 12.40 18.12 24.54
C ILE A 327 12.54 16.76 25.24
N ASP A 328 12.33 15.65 24.51
CA ASP A 328 12.38 14.28 25.04
C ASP A 328 11.45 14.05 26.25
N GLU A 329 10.30 14.74 26.23
CA GLU A 329 9.28 14.71 27.28
C GLU A 329 7.90 14.67 26.63
N LEU A 330 7.00 13.84 27.14
CA LEU A 330 5.64 13.73 26.61
C LEU A 330 4.81 14.96 27.00
N ILE A 331 4.46 15.77 26.02
CA ILE A 331 3.55 16.90 26.22
C ILE A 331 2.12 16.40 26.03
N GLN A 332 1.36 16.37 27.13
CA GLN A 332 -0.07 16.15 27.08
C GLN A 332 -0.78 17.49 26.89
N VAL A 333 -1.63 17.54 25.86
CA VAL A 333 -2.44 18.72 25.56
C VAL A 333 -3.90 18.32 25.70
N ASP A 334 -4.63 18.96 26.63
CA ASP A 334 -6.05 18.68 26.90
C ASP A 334 -6.99 19.22 25.80
N ARG A 335 -6.44 19.90 24.78
CA ARG A 335 -7.15 20.47 23.63
C ARG A 335 -6.65 19.87 22.32
N GLU A 336 -7.55 19.68 21.35
CA GLU A 336 -7.16 19.24 20.00
C GLU A 336 -6.46 20.39 19.25
N LEU A 337 -5.18 20.21 18.94
CA LEU A 337 -4.40 21.19 18.20
C LEU A 337 -4.56 20.99 16.69
N GLN A 338 -4.72 22.10 15.97
CA GLN A 338 -4.70 22.08 14.51
C GLN A 338 -3.29 21.70 14.01
N PRO A 339 -3.17 20.72 13.09
CA PRO A 339 -1.90 20.32 12.56
C PRO A 339 -1.26 21.47 11.76
N ILE A 340 0.06 21.44 11.67
CA ILE A 340 0.83 22.37 10.84
C ILE A 340 1.07 21.69 9.49
N SER A 341 0.47 22.21 8.42
CA SER A 341 0.58 21.63 7.09
C SER A 341 1.72 22.27 6.30
N ILE A 342 2.67 21.45 5.86
CA ILE A 342 3.75 21.83 4.93
C ILE A 342 3.37 21.32 3.55
N ALA A 343 3.07 22.23 2.61
CA ALA A 343 2.85 21.88 1.21
C ALA A 343 4.17 21.92 0.43
N VAL A 344 4.41 20.89 -0.38
CA VAL A 344 5.58 20.76 -1.24
C VAL A 344 5.12 20.49 -2.66
N ASP A 345 5.45 21.39 -3.58
CA ASP A 345 5.25 21.16 -5.01
C ASP A 345 6.24 20.10 -5.50
N ALA A 346 5.68 18.94 -5.84
CA ALA A 346 6.43 17.73 -6.10
C ALA A 346 5.71 16.89 -7.15
N GLN A 347 6.28 16.80 -8.33
CA GLN A 347 5.70 16.05 -9.44
C GLN A 347 6.21 14.62 -9.48
N LEU A 348 5.29 13.68 -9.76
CA LEU A 348 5.65 12.29 -9.93
C LEU A 348 6.16 12.00 -11.35
N GLY A 349 7.45 12.28 -11.59
CA GLY A 349 8.10 12.13 -12.88
C GLY A 349 8.75 10.77 -13.13
N ARG A 350 9.20 10.54 -14.38
CA ARG A 350 10.17 9.47 -14.70
C ARG A 350 11.56 10.07 -14.79
N ALA A 351 12.48 9.62 -13.94
CA ALA A 351 13.90 9.94 -14.02
C ALA A 351 14.69 8.67 -14.40
N GLY A 352 15.26 8.66 -15.61
CA GLY A 352 15.92 7.48 -16.16
C GLY A 352 14.96 6.28 -16.34
N LYS A 353 15.30 5.12 -15.76
CA LYS A 353 14.50 3.88 -15.87
C LYS A 353 13.42 3.71 -14.80
N GLY A 354 13.21 4.68 -13.89
CA GLY A 354 12.29 4.55 -12.75
C GLY A 354 11.38 5.77 -12.57
N LYS A 355 10.23 5.55 -11.90
CA LYS A 355 9.42 6.65 -11.34
C LYS A 355 10.20 7.27 -10.16
N ARG A 356 10.23 8.59 -10.08
CA ARG A 356 10.81 9.37 -8.99
C ARG A 356 9.91 10.54 -8.61
N ILE A 357 10.00 10.97 -7.37
CA ILE A 357 9.43 12.26 -6.97
C ILE A 357 10.44 13.34 -7.38
N VAL A 358 9.99 14.29 -8.18
CA VAL A 358 10.78 15.45 -8.60
C VAL A 358 10.21 16.65 -7.88
N VAL A 359 10.94 17.15 -6.88
CA VAL A 359 10.64 18.43 -6.23
C VAL A 359 11.22 19.52 -7.13
N GLU A 360 10.40 20.46 -7.58
CA GLU A 360 10.92 21.65 -8.25
C GLU A 360 11.71 22.45 -7.22
N LYS A 361 13.04 22.37 -7.28
CA LYS A 361 13.90 23.30 -6.55
C LYS A 361 13.98 24.57 -7.38
N GLU A 362 13.64 25.71 -6.79
CA GLU A 362 14.17 26.99 -7.28
C GLU A 362 15.70 26.87 -7.33
N GLY A 363 16.25 26.77 -8.55
CA GLY A 363 17.67 26.52 -8.81
C GLY A 363 18.09 25.06 -8.58
N ALA A 364 18.09 24.27 -9.65
CA ALA A 364 18.83 23.01 -9.68
C ALA A 364 20.34 23.30 -9.69
N GLY A 365 20.91 23.55 -8.51
CA GLY A 365 22.33 23.89 -8.32
C GLY A 365 23.28 23.19 -9.31
N VAL A 366 24.27 23.95 -9.78
CA VAL A 366 25.13 23.66 -10.94
C VAL A 366 25.52 22.17 -11.05
N ASP A 367 25.08 21.47 -12.11
CA ASP A 367 25.47 20.08 -12.38
C ASP A 367 26.94 20.02 -12.87
N PRO A 368 27.87 19.45 -12.07
CA PRO A 368 29.29 19.43 -12.42
C PRO A 368 29.57 18.67 -13.72
N ALA A 369 28.77 17.65 -14.04
CA ALA A 369 28.96 16.86 -15.25
C ALA A 369 28.56 17.64 -16.50
N LEU A 370 27.53 18.49 -16.42
CA LEU A 370 27.16 19.39 -17.50
C LEU A 370 28.22 20.48 -17.71
N VAL A 371 28.74 21.06 -16.63
CA VAL A 371 29.84 22.03 -16.70
C VAL A 371 31.08 21.41 -17.33
N GLN A 372 31.44 20.18 -16.92
CA GLN A 372 32.57 19.48 -17.52
C GLN A 372 32.36 19.21 -19.01
N LEU A 373 31.14 18.82 -19.41
CA LEU A 373 30.81 18.60 -20.82
C LEU A 373 30.94 19.90 -21.66
N LEU A 374 30.53 21.05 -21.10
CA LEU A 374 30.73 22.35 -21.75
C LEU A 374 32.22 22.70 -21.89
N LYS A 375 33.04 22.43 -20.86
CA LYS A 375 34.49 22.60 -20.93
C LYS A 375 35.10 21.73 -22.03
N ASP A 376 34.73 20.45 -22.08
CA ASP A 376 35.19 19.50 -23.09
C ASP A 376 34.79 19.98 -24.51
N ALA A 377 33.59 20.52 -24.68
CA ALA A 377 33.10 21.04 -25.96
C ALA A 377 33.87 22.29 -26.42
N TRP A 378 34.14 23.22 -25.50
CA TRP A 378 34.94 24.42 -25.78
C TRP A 378 36.40 24.08 -26.09
N ALA A 379 37.01 23.17 -25.32
CA ALA A 379 38.37 22.69 -25.59
C ALA A 379 38.46 22.02 -26.97
N MET A 380 37.44 21.26 -27.36
CA MET A 380 37.37 20.65 -28.69
C MET A 380 37.31 21.70 -29.80
N ARG A 381 36.52 22.77 -29.64
CA ARG A 381 36.46 23.86 -30.62
C ARG A 381 37.81 24.56 -30.80
N LEU A 382 38.49 24.86 -29.70
CA LEU A 382 39.81 25.48 -29.74
C LEU A 382 40.84 24.56 -30.42
N ALA A 383 40.80 23.27 -30.14
CA ALA A 383 41.68 22.29 -30.79
C ALA A 383 41.45 22.21 -32.31
N VAL A 384 40.20 22.27 -32.78
CA VAL A 384 39.89 22.29 -34.23
C VAL A 384 40.38 23.56 -34.90
N ILE A 385 40.18 24.73 -34.27
CA ILE A 385 40.66 26.01 -34.80
C ILE A 385 42.19 26.04 -34.86
N ALA A 386 42.86 25.49 -33.86
CA ALA A 386 44.32 25.41 -33.82
C ALA A 386 44.90 24.47 -34.91
N LEU A 387 44.19 23.39 -35.26
CA LEU A 387 44.58 22.49 -36.35
C LEU A 387 44.44 23.13 -37.74
N ASP A 388 43.44 23.99 -37.92
CA ASP A 388 43.25 24.75 -39.17
C ASP A 388 44.40 25.76 -39.41
N ALA A 389 45.11 26.15 -38.35
CA ALA A 389 46.27 27.03 -38.41
C ALA A 389 47.61 26.30 -38.69
N ASN A 390 47.67 24.96 -38.62
CA ASN A 390 48.89 24.19 -38.85
C ASN A 390 48.59 22.79 -39.46
N PRO A 391 48.48 22.68 -40.80
CA PRO A 391 47.90 21.51 -41.47
C PRO A 391 48.76 20.22 -41.44
N ASP A 392 50.04 20.30 -41.06
CA ASP A 392 50.97 19.15 -41.07
C ASP A 392 50.75 18.16 -39.90
N ASP A 393 49.98 18.52 -38.87
CA ASP A 393 49.66 17.64 -37.71
C ASP A 393 48.38 16.80 -37.90
N GLY A 394 47.76 16.84 -39.08
CA GLY A 394 46.42 16.30 -39.35
C GLY A 394 46.25 14.77 -39.23
N THR A 395 47.33 13.99 -39.07
CA THR A 395 47.28 12.52 -39.11
C THR A 395 46.95 11.84 -37.78
N ALA A 396 46.99 12.56 -36.64
CA ALA A 396 46.57 12.03 -35.34
C ALA A 396 45.06 12.25 -35.03
N TRP A 397 44.35 13.00 -35.89
CA TRP A 397 42.99 13.47 -35.60
C TRP A 397 41.89 12.38 -35.74
N THR A 398 42.16 11.30 -36.45
CA THR A 398 41.15 10.30 -36.88
C THR A 398 41.04 9.05 -35.99
N ALA A 399 41.92 8.85 -35.00
CA ALA A 399 42.08 7.54 -34.36
C ALA A 399 41.21 7.26 -33.12
N THR A 400 40.37 8.18 -32.61
CA THR A 400 39.63 7.92 -31.35
C THR A 400 38.23 8.55 -31.30
N TYR A 401 37.21 7.68 -31.29
CA TYR A 401 35.76 7.94 -31.13
C TYR A 401 35.19 9.14 -31.92
N PRO A 402 35.02 9.02 -33.25
CA PRO A 402 34.53 10.11 -34.11
C PRO A 402 33.17 10.67 -33.68
N ALA A 403 32.25 9.82 -33.21
CA ALA A 403 30.90 10.25 -32.78
C ALA A 403 30.92 11.20 -31.57
N ARG A 404 31.82 10.97 -30.60
CA ARG A 404 31.93 11.81 -29.39
C ARG A 404 32.50 13.19 -29.75
N ARG A 405 33.52 13.22 -30.61
CA ARG A 405 34.14 14.48 -31.07
C ARG A 405 33.16 15.34 -31.86
N ILE A 406 32.41 14.74 -32.80
CA ILE A 406 31.37 15.45 -33.56
C ILE A 406 30.31 16.03 -32.62
N ALA A 407 29.88 15.26 -31.62
CA ALA A 407 28.95 15.74 -30.60
C ALA A 407 29.51 16.94 -29.81
N LEU A 408 30.77 16.89 -29.37
CA LEU A 408 31.42 18.00 -28.66
C LEU A 408 31.54 19.26 -29.52
N ILE A 409 31.88 19.11 -30.80
CA ILE A 409 31.94 20.26 -31.74
C ILE A 409 30.56 20.91 -31.83
N ARG A 410 29.49 20.13 -32.01
CA ARG A 410 28.12 20.67 -32.07
C ARG A 410 27.70 21.36 -30.78
N LEU A 411 28.04 20.77 -29.64
CA LEU A 411 27.76 21.36 -28.32
C LEU A 411 28.58 22.63 -28.05
N SER A 412 29.69 22.86 -28.74
CA SER A 412 30.47 24.10 -28.63
C SER A 412 29.75 25.32 -29.24
N TYR A 413 28.69 25.10 -30.02
CA TYR A 413 27.84 26.12 -30.63
C TYR A 413 26.46 26.23 -29.98
N LEU A 414 26.32 25.77 -28.73
CA LEU A 414 25.12 26.00 -27.94
C LEU A 414 24.83 27.49 -27.80
N ALA A 415 23.55 27.86 -27.84
CA ALA A 415 23.10 29.22 -27.67
C ALA A 415 23.61 29.80 -26.34
N PRO A 416 24.10 31.05 -26.31
CA PRO A 416 24.63 31.66 -25.10
C PRO A 416 23.64 31.65 -23.92
N LYS A 417 22.32 31.75 -24.19
CA LYS A 417 21.26 31.64 -23.18
C LYS A 417 21.26 30.27 -22.51
N VAL A 418 21.39 29.19 -23.28
CA VAL A 418 21.44 27.81 -22.78
C VAL A 418 22.68 27.59 -21.91
N VAL A 419 23.84 28.09 -22.34
CA VAL A 419 25.09 28.01 -21.57
C VAL A 419 24.94 28.75 -20.23
N LYS A 420 24.39 29.97 -20.23
CA LYS A 420 24.14 30.75 -19.00
C LYS A 420 23.21 30.01 -18.05
N ILE A 421 22.13 29.41 -18.55
CA ILE A 421 21.16 28.66 -17.74
C ILE A 421 21.81 27.43 -17.09
N ILE A 422 22.65 26.70 -17.84
CA ILE A 422 23.40 25.55 -17.29
C ILE A 422 24.41 26.00 -16.23
N LEU A 423 25.16 27.08 -16.48
CA LEU A 423 26.14 27.61 -15.53
C LEU A 423 25.49 28.23 -14.28
N ALA A 424 24.27 28.75 -14.41
CA ALA A 424 23.49 29.29 -13.29
C ALA A 424 22.78 28.20 -12.47
N GLY A 425 22.86 26.92 -12.86
CA GLY A 425 22.11 25.86 -12.17
C GLY A 425 20.60 25.97 -12.38
N GLN A 426 20.17 26.47 -13.53
CA GLN A 426 18.76 26.66 -13.88
C GLN A 426 18.31 25.71 -15.00
N GLN A 427 19.12 24.71 -15.32
CA GLN A 427 18.78 23.70 -16.32
C GLN A 427 17.56 22.86 -15.88
N PRO A 428 16.73 22.41 -16.83
CA PRO A 428 15.64 21.49 -16.56
C PRO A 428 16.15 20.21 -15.85
N PRO A 429 15.41 19.66 -14.87
CA PRO A 429 15.86 18.50 -14.08
C PRO A 429 16.04 17.21 -14.92
N ASN A 430 15.47 17.18 -16.12
CA ASN A 430 15.64 16.07 -17.06
C ASN A 430 16.89 16.22 -17.96
N LEU A 431 17.53 17.40 -18.00
CA LEU A 431 18.70 17.71 -18.82
C LEU A 431 19.97 17.32 -18.06
N SER A 432 20.54 16.17 -18.39
CA SER A 432 21.83 15.70 -17.86
C SER A 432 22.89 15.72 -18.95
N ALA A 433 24.18 15.69 -18.60
CA ALA A 433 25.29 15.61 -19.57
C ALA A 433 25.11 14.49 -20.60
N LYS A 434 24.65 13.31 -20.15
CA LYS A 434 24.37 12.18 -21.05
C LYS A 434 23.21 12.47 -22.01
N ARG A 435 22.16 13.15 -21.55
CA ARG A 435 21.01 13.52 -22.39
C ARG A 435 21.41 14.60 -23.40
N LEU A 436 22.14 15.63 -22.95
CA LEU A 436 22.64 16.68 -23.83
C LEU A 436 23.54 16.11 -24.94
N MET A 437 24.39 15.14 -24.60
CA MET A 437 25.22 14.42 -25.56
C MET A 437 24.42 13.54 -26.53
N ALA A 438 23.28 13.00 -26.11
CA ALA A 438 22.40 12.23 -27.00
C ALA A 438 21.62 13.15 -27.95
N LEU A 439 21.18 14.30 -27.45
CA LEU A 439 20.43 15.32 -28.20
C LEU A 439 21.31 16.11 -29.19
N SER A 440 22.64 16.11 -29.02
CA SER A 440 23.55 16.83 -29.93
C SER A 440 23.51 16.34 -31.38
N LYS A 441 22.94 15.15 -31.65
CA LYS A 441 22.83 14.61 -33.00
C LYS A 441 21.87 15.42 -33.87
N ASP A 442 20.78 15.89 -33.28
CA ASP A 442 19.69 16.58 -33.99
C ASP A 442 19.47 17.99 -33.40
N LEU A 443 20.53 18.58 -32.83
CA LEU A 443 20.51 19.92 -32.26
C LEU A 443 20.29 20.95 -33.39
N PRO A 444 19.26 21.81 -33.32
CA PRO A 444 19.02 22.85 -34.32
C PRO A 444 20.22 23.80 -34.47
N TYR A 445 20.44 24.27 -35.69
CA TYR A 445 21.49 25.25 -35.99
C TYR A 445 21.13 26.66 -35.50
N GLU A 446 19.84 26.99 -35.49
CA GLU A 446 19.36 28.29 -35.01
C GLU A 446 19.29 28.32 -33.48
N TRP A 447 19.94 29.32 -32.88
CA TRP A 447 19.97 29.48 -31.42
C TRP A 447 18.58 29.68 -30.79
N ALA A 448 17.62 30.26 -31.52
CA ALA A 448 16.25 30.42 -31.06
C ALA A 448 15.55 29.07 -30.83
N GLU A 449 15.78 28.10 -31.70
CA GLU A 449 15.16 26.78 -31.65
C GLU A 449 15.82 25.84 -30.64
N GLN A 450 17.10 26.06 -30.33
CA GLN A 450 17.84 25.22 -29.38
C GLN A 450 17.23 25.22 -27.96
N SER A 451 16.71 26.36 -27.50
CA SER A 451 16.12 26.45 -26.16
C SER A 451 14.87 25.58 -26.04
N GLY A 452 13.97 25.66 -27.02
CA GLY A 452 12.76 24.82 -27.08
C GLY A 452 13.10 23.34 -27.24
N TYR A 453 14.06 23.00 -28.10
CA TYR A 453 14.48 21.62 -28.33
C TYR A 453 15.09 20.96 -27.07
N LEU A 454 15.81 21.73 -26.26
CA LEU A 454 16.39 21.25 -25.01
C LEU A 454 15.42 21.30 -23.82
N GLY A 455 14.17 21.74 -24.04
CA GLY A 455 13.15 21.86 -23.00
C GLY A 455 13.44 22.97 -22.00
N ILE A 456 14.21 23.98 -22.41
CA ILE A 456 14.54 25.17 -21.62
C ILE A 456 13.49 26.23 -21.94
N GLN A 457 12.56 26.48 -21.01
CA GLN A 457 11.54 27.50 -21.19
C GLN A 457 12.20 28.88 -21.34
N ALA A 458 11.73 29.65 -22.32
CA ALA A 458 12.10 31.05 -22.44
C ALA A 458 11.48 31.80 -21.27
N VAL A 459 12.29 32.15 -20.28
CA VAL A 459 12.01 33.33 -19.45
C VAL A 459 12.14 34.56 -20.32
#